data_AF-A0A919F335-F1
#
_entry.id   AF-A0A919F335-F1
#
_cell.length_a   1.000
_cell.length_b   1.000
_cell.length_c   1.000
_cell.angle_alpha   90.00
_cell.angle_beta   90.00
_cell.angle_gamma   90.00
#
_symmetry.space_group_name_H-M   'P 1'
#
loop_
_entity.id
_entity.type
_entity.pdbx_description
1 polymer ?
#
loop_
_entity_poly.entity_id
_entity_poly.type
_entity_poly.pdbx_seq_one_letter_code
_entity_poly.pdbx_strand_id
1 'polypeptide(L)'
;MDCRQILTLFPQPAGIGGPLRIVFADGPGRYVPGGAPFGSGDVGFTQGADLNLHEPGVVRALLDVALARGWQPEERRAVEVDGWPLLEAAAAVQAGDAGPEAP
;
A
#
# COMPACT_ATOMS: atom_id res chain seq x y z
N MET A 1 -1.85 -21.85 1.82
CA MET A 1 -0.62 -21.06 1.61
C MET A 1 -0.96 -19.66 2.08
N ASP A 2 -0.37 -19.22 3.18
CA ASP A 2 -0.65 -17.90 3.79
C ASP A 2 0.31 -16.86 3.21
N CYS A 3 0.23 -16.64 1.90
CA CYS A 3 1.04 -15.65 1.21
C CYS A 3 0.63 -14.25 1.68
N ARG A 4 1.62 -13.37 1.91
CA ARG A 4 1.36 -11.97 2.25
C ARG A 4 2.49 -11.09 1.75
N GLN A 5 2.11 -9.91 1.26
CA GLN A 5 3.03 -8.84 0.92
C GLN A 5 2.98 -7.79 2.01
N ILE A 6 4.15 -7.29 2.43
CA ILE A 6 4.23 -6.29 3.51
C ILE A 6 5.05 -5.11 3.01
N LEU A 7 4.42 -3.94 2.91
CA LEU A 7 5.11 -2.68 2.69
C LEU A 7 5.50 -2.09 4.06
N THR A 8 6.79 -1.90 4.29
CA THR A 8 7.29 -1.31 5.54
C THR A 8 7.85 0.08 5.28
N LEU A 9 7.30 1.09 5.95
CA LEU A 9 7.73 2.47 5.89
C LEU A 9 8.35 2.87 7.22
N PHE A 10 9.53 3.49 7.16
CA PHE A 10 10.25 3.95 8.34
C PHE A 10 10.16 5.47 8.43
N PRO A 11 9.68 6.03 9.55
CA PRO A 11 9.68 7.47 9.75
C PRO A 11 11.11 8.00 9.82
N GLN A 12 11.32 9.21 9.31
CA GLN A 12 12.60 9.92 9.37
C GLN A 12 12.50 11.18 10.24
N PRO A 13 13.52 11.52 11.05
CA PRO A 13 14.75 10.74 11.31
C PRO A 13 14.52 9.37 11.96
N ALA A 14 15.41 8.41 11.66
CA ALA A 14 15.35 7.08 12.22
C ALA A 14 15.40 7.12 13.76
N GLY A 15 14.52 6.35 14.43
CA GLY A 15 14.46 6.25 15.89
C GLY A 15 13.46 7.18 16.59
N ILE A 16 12.74 8.03 15.84
CA ILE A 16 11.74 8.94 16.41
C ILE A 16 10.35 8.28 16.48
N GLY A 17 10.09 7.30 15.62
CA GLY A 17 8.82 6.59 15.53
C GLY A 17 8.97 5.13 15.15
N GLY A 18 7.89 4.37 15.33
CA GLY A 18 7.79 2.98 14.91
C GLY A 18 7.48 2.86 13.42
N PRO A 19 7.91 1.76 12.77
CA PRO A 19 7.61 1.54 11.36
C PRO A 19 6.11 1.33 11.13
N LEU A 20 5.60 1.86 10.02
CA LEU A 20 4.30 1.49 9.48
C LEU A 20 4.45 0.25 8.62
N ARG A 21 3.64 -0.76 8.88
CA ARG A 21 3.61 -2.02 8.15
C ARG A 21 2.22 -2.19 7.56
N ILE A 22 2.12 -2.02 6.25
CA ILE A 22 0.89 -2.24 5.51
C ILE A 22 0.90 -3.67 5.01
N VAL A 23 -0.03 -4.48 5.51
CA VAL A 23 -0.07 -5.92 5.27
C VAL A 23 -1.16 -6.25 4.26
N PHE A 24 -0.77 -6.85 3.14
CA PHE A 24 -1.66 -7.39 2.11
C PHE A 24 -1.64 -8.91 2.23
N ALA A 25 -2.56 -9.47 3.02
CA ALA A 25 -2.71 -10.91 3.15
C ALA A 25 -3.53 -11.50 1.99
N ASP A 26 -3.10 -12.64 1.46
CA ASP A 26 -3.87 -13.41 0.48
C ASP A 26 -5.28 -13.74 0.99
N GLY A 27 -6.24 -13.87 0.08
CA GLY A 27 -7.63 -14.12 0.45
C GLY A 27 -8.59 -14.15 -0.75
N PRO A 28 -9.86 -14.48 -0.53
CA PRO A 28 -10.84 -14.56 -1.60
C PRO A 28 -10.99 -13.21 -2.31
N GLY A 29 -10.87 -13.21 -3.64
CA GLY A 29 -10.96 -12.01 -4.47
C GLY A 29 -9.74 -11.10 -4.43
N ARG A 30 -8.66 -11.52 -3.75
CA ARG A 30 -7.43 -10.78 -3.55
C ARG A 30 -6.29 -11.54 -4.23
N TYR A 31 -5.35 -10.80 -4.81
CA TYR A 31 -4.20 -11.35 -5.48
C TYR A 31 -2.92 -10.75 -4.91
N VAL A 32 -2.05 -11.64 -4.42
CA VAL A 32 -0.70 -11.33 -3.98
C VAL A 32 0.26 -12.25 -4.77
N PRO A 33 0.91 -11.73 -5.83
CA PRO A 33 1.90 -12.46 -6.60
C PRO A 33 3.11 -12.82 -5.74
N GLY A 34 3.43 -14.11 -5.70
CA GLY A 34 4.69 -14.62 -5.16
C GLY A 34 5.81 -14.75 -6.21
N GLY A 35 5.60 -14.26 -7.43
CA GLY A 35 6.55 -14.39 -8.54
C GLY A 35 5.92 -14.29 -9.93
N ALA A 36 6.75 -14.50 -10.96
CA ALA A 36 6.44 -14.32 -12.37
C ALA A 36 5.15 -15.03 -12.84
N PRO A 37 4.38 -14.44 -13.77
CA PRO A 37 4.72 -13.29 -14.62
C PRO A 37 4.48 -11.91 -13.97
N PHE A 38 3.98 -11.85 -12.74
CA PHE A 38 3.68 -10.60 -12.03
C PHE A 38 4.89 -10.12 -11.22
N GLY A 39 5.06 -8.81 -11.10
CA GLY A 39 6.15 -8.20 -10.35
C GLY A 39 6.03 -8.49 -8.86
N SER A 40 7.15 -8.61 -8.15
CA SER A 40 7.19 -8.97 -6.72
C SER A 40 6.62 -7.90 -5.78
N GLY A 41 6.03 -6.84 -6.32
CA GLY A 41 5.40 -5.75 -5.60
C GLY A 41 3.94 -5.51 -5.97
N ASP A 42 3.38 -6.25 -6.93
CA ASP A 42 1.99 -6.03 -7.33
C ASP A 42 1.05 -6.57 -6.26
N VAL A 43 -0.03 -5.86 -5.95
CA VAL A 43 -1.13 -6.34 -5.09
C VAL A 43 -2.44 -5.82 -5.67
N GLY A 44 -3.49 -6.62 -5.67
CA GLY A 44 -4.74 -6.19 -6.29
C GLY A 44 -5.91 -7.10 -6.02
N PHE A 45 -7.09 -6.69 -6.46
CA PHE A 45 -8.26 -7.55 -6.46
C PHE A 45 -8.34 -8.34 -7.77
N THR A 46 -8.84 -9.59 -7.71
CA THR A 46 -9.02 -10.40 -8.93
C THR A 46 -10.00 -9.77 -9.92
N GLN A 47 -10.88 -8.90 -9.42
CA GLN A 47 -11.70 -7.99 -10.20
C GLN A 47 -11.65 -6.62 -9.51
N GLY A 48 -10.98 -5.65 -10.10
CA GLY A 48 -10.87 -4.30 -9.54
C GLY A 48 -9.49 -3.70 -9.75
N ALA A 49 -9.09 -2.83 -8.83
CA ALA A 49 -7.81 -2.15 -8.87
C ALA A 49 -6.65 -3.08 -8.45
N ASP A 50 -5.54 -2.90 -9.13
CA ASP A 50 -4.22 -3.40 -8.77
C ASP A 50 -3.24 -2.22 -8.62
N LEU A 51 -2.28 -2.37 -7.71
CA LEU A 51 -1.26 -1.38 -7.41
C LEU A 51 0.10 -2.06 -7.31
N ASN A 52 1.13 -1.42 -7.84
CA ASN A 52 2.50 -1.87 -7.69
C ASN A 52 3.19 -1.13 -6.54
N LEU A 53 3.54 -1.85 -5.47
CA LEU A 53 4.19 -1.30 -4.28
C LEU A 53 5.63 -0.83 -4.52
N HIS A 54 6.21 -1.10 -5.70
CA HIS A 54 7.49 -0.49 -6.10
C HIS A 54 7.34 0.92 -6.66
N GLU A 55 6.13 1.34 -7.02
CA GLU A 55 5.92 2.67 -7.54
C GLU A 55 5.90 3.69 -6.40
N PRO A 56 6.76 4.73 -6.44
CA PRO A 56 6.82 5.73 -5.38
C PRO A 56 5.50 6.50 -5.23
N GLY A 57 4.75 6.68 -6.33
CA GLY A 57 3.42 7.30 -6.32
C GLY A 57 2.40 6.47 -5.53
N VAL A 58 2.38 5.15 -5.75
CA VAL A 58 1.54 4.20 -5.02
C VAL A 58 1.89 4.19 -3.54
N VAL A 59 3.17 4.12 -3.21
CA VAL A 59 3.64 4.14 -1.81
C VAL A 59 3.22 5.43 -1.12
N ARG A 60 3.31 6.57 -1.81
CA ARG A 60 2.87 7.87 -1.29
C ARG A 60 1.36 7.91 -1.08
N ALA A 61 0.57 7.45 -2.04
CA ALA A 61 -0.89 7.39 -1.90
C ALA A 61 -1.32 6.50 -0.72
N LEU A 62 -0.69 5.34 -0.55
CA LEU A 62 -0.94 4.46 0.60
C LEU A 62 -0.57 5.13 1.94
N LEU A 63 0.55 5.86 1.98
CA LEU A 63 0.96 6.64 3.15
C LEU A 63 -0.04 7.75 3.46
N ASP A 64 -0.49 8.51 2.46
CA ASP A 64 -1.45 9.60 2.63
C ASP A 64 -2.79 9.09 3.17
N VAL A 65 -3.28 7.95 2.67
CA VAL A 65 -4.51 7.32 3.20
C VAL A 65 -4.28 6.81 4.64
N ALA A 66 -3.11 6.24 4.95
CA ALA A 66 -2.81 5.79 6.32
C ALA A 66 -2.76 6.96 7.31
N LEU A 67 -2.15 8.09 6.92
CA LEU A 67 -2.15 9.33 7.69
C LEU A 67 -3.58 9.86 7.90
N ALA A 68 -4.39 9.90 6.84
CA ALA A 68 -5.80 10.34 6.91
C ALA A 68 -6.65 9.43 7.82
N ARG A 69 -6.28 8.16 7.96
CA ARG A 69 -6.90 7.20 8.89
C ARG A 69 -6.36 7.27 10.31
N GLY A 70 -5.45 8.20 10.60
CA GLY A 70 -4.94 8.46 11.94
C GLY A 70 -3.66 7.70 12.30
N TRP A 71 -2.96 7.10 11.34
CA TRP A 71 -1.59 6.65 11.61
C TRP A 71 -0.70 7.86 11.86
N GLN A 72 0.11 7.81 12.92
CA GLN A 72 1.01 8.89 13.30
C GLN A 72 2.46 8.40 13.27
N PRO A 73 3.36 9.08 12.53
CA PRO A 73 4.76 8.70 12.43
C PRO A 73 5.54 8.89 13.73
N GLU A 74 5.03 9.68 14.67
CA GLU A 74 5.65 9.93 15.99
C GLU A 74 5.35 8.80 16.99
N GLU A 75 4.42 7.91 16.65
CA GLU A 75 4.04 6.82 17.53
C GLU A 75 5.17 5.79 17.58
N ARG A 76 5.81 5.62 18.74
CA ARG A 76 7.01 4.77 18.89
C ARG A 76 6.78 3.28 18.63
N ARG A 77 5.52 2.83 18.58
CA ARG A 77 5.18 1.44 18.32
C ARG A 77 5.13 1.17 16.82
N ALA A 78 5.60 -0.01 16.41
CA ALA A 78 5.31 -0.50 15.07
C ALA A 78 3.80 -0.63 14.91
N VAL A 79 3.25 -0.07 13.84
CA VAL A 79 1.81 -0.13 13.55
C VAL A 79 1.61 -1.03 12.35
N GLU A 80 0.86 -2.10 12.54
CA GLU A 80 0.41 -3.01 11.47
C GLU A 80 -1.02 -2.65 11.07
N VAL A 81 -1.24 -2.40 9.78
CA VAL A 81 -2.55 -2.06 9.23
C VAL A 81 -2.89 -2.98 8.06
N ASP A 82 -4.18 -3.26 7.89
CA ASP A 82 -4.68 -3.99 6.72
C ASP A 82 -4.60 -3.09 5.48
N GLY A 83 -3.87 -3.57 4.46
CA GLY A 83 -3.62 -2.87 3.21
C GLY A 83 -4.79 -2.88 2.24
N TRP A 84 -5.69 -3.87 2.32
CA TRP A 84 -6.80 -3.99 1.37
C TRP A 84 -7.76 -2.80 1.33
N PRO A 85 -8.23 -2.25 2.47
CA PRO A 85 -9.07 -1.05 2.43
C PRO A 85 -8.27 0.21 2.08
N LEU A 86 -6.93 0.21 2.24
CA LEU A 86 -6.07 1.32 1.81
C LEU A 86 -5.87 1.30 0.29
N LEU A 87 -5.82 0.12 -0.31
CA LEU A 87 -5.63 -0.09 -1.75
C LEU A 87 -6.70 0.60 -2.58
N GLU A 88 -7.97 0.39 -2.26
CA GLU A 88 -9.09 1.00 -3.00
C GLU A 88 -9.05 2.53 -2.95
N ALA A 89 -8.76 3.09 -1.77
CA ALA A 89 -8.60 4.52 -1.59
C ALA A 89 -7.37 5.08 -2.33
N ALA A 90 -6.24 4.37 -2.30
CA ALA A 90 -5.02 4.77 -3.00
C ALA A 90 -5.20 4.69 -4.52
N ALA A 91 -5.88 3.66 -5.03
CA ALA A 91 -6.24 3.54 -6.43
C ALA A 91 -7.15 4.67 -6.90
N ALA A 92 -8.12 5.09 -6.08
CA ALA A 92 -8.96 6.25 -6.39
C ALA A 92 -8.16 7.57 -6.44
N VAL A 93 -7.16 7.74 -5.56
CA VAL A 93 -6.25 8.90 -5.59
C VAL A 93 -5.39 8.88 -6.87
N GLN A 94 -4.83 7.73 -7.25
CA GLN A 94 -4.03 7.60 -8.47
C GLN A 94 -4.86 7.86 -9.74
N ALA A 95 -6.10 7.36 -9.79
CA ALA A 95 -7.01 7.63 -10.90
C ALA A 95 -7.42 9.11 -11.01
N GLY A 96 -7.45 9.84 -9.89
CA GLY A 96 -7.70 11.28 -9.85
C GLY A 96 -6.48 12.14 -10.18
N ASP A 97 -5.27 11.66 -9.91
CA ASP A 97 -4.00 12.31 -10.27
C ASP A 97 -3.65 12.13 -11.76
N ALA A 98 -4.13 11.04 -12.37
CA ALA A 98 -4.24 10.86 -13.82
C ALA A 98 -5.34 11.76 -14.44
N GLY A 99 -5.40 13.03 -14.03
CA GLY A 99 -6.13 14.07 -14.76
C GLY A 99 -5.63 14.12 -16.21
N PRO A 100 -6.50 14.50 -17.17
CA PRO A 100 -6.27 14.24 -18.59
C PRO A 100 -4.97 14.94 -19.01
N GLU A 101 -3.96 14.15 -19.38
CA GLU A 101 -2.92 14.62 -20.27
C GLU A 101 -3.63 15.03 -21.58
N ALA A 102 -3.90 16.35 -21.69
CA ALA A 102 -4.52 16.93 -22.86
C ALA A 102 -3.53 16.89 -24.05
N PRO A 103 -4.02 16.63 -25.28
CA PRO A 103 -3.21 16.49 -26.49
C PRO A 103 -2.56 17.79 -26.99
#